data_AF-A0A922SM12-F1
#
_entry.id   AF-A0A922SM12-F1
#
_cell.length_a   1.000
_cell.length_b   1.000
_cell.length_c   1.000
_cell.angle_alpha   90.00
_cell.angle_beta   90.00
_cell.angle_gamma   90.00
#
_symmetry.space_group_name_H-M   'P 1'
#
loop_
_entity.id
_entity.type
_entity.pdbx_description
1 polymer ?
#
loop_
_entity_poly.entity_id
_entity_poly.type
_entity_poly.pdbx_seq_one_letter_code
_entity_poly.pdbx_strand_id
1 'polypeptide(L)'
;MVKCAACGKFLSAKGGATCGNFACHNRYHLACLPDAAPTGSDWLCPECRSRLPKGDNSATPVRGLGPVTAAAVVATPDQAAANKSPVRVTHTQNALSKFTDSKEVPRTGSDPATDGEPSPDTQLSLRDEIRLFRSELREVRDEMREFRREMAGLHSTVGICTERVDHLEARIEALESKQSVAMPDGKVLQLENLVSQLRLELNDREQDLFSSDLEIANIPRSRVRT
;
A
#
# COMPACT_ATOMS: atom_id res chain seq x y z
N MET A 1 2.11 10.08 29.45
CA MET A 1 1.20 10.81 28.54
C MET A 1 0.92 9.90 27.35
N VAL A 2 -0.34 9.52 27.09
CA VAL A 2 -0.67 8.50 26.07
C VAL A 2 -0.77 9.13 24.69
N LYS A 3 -0.17 8.49 23.67
CA LYS A 3 -0.25 8.90 22.27
C LYS A 3 -1.35 8.14 21.54
N CYS A 4 -1.97 8.78 20.57
CA CYS A 4 -2.89 8.14 19.65
C CYS A 4 -2.15 7.17 18.74
N ALA A 5 -2.59 5.92 18.65
CA ALA A 5 -1.97 4.91 17.81
C ALA A 5 -2.22 5.13 16.30
N ALA A 6 -3.17 5.99 15.90
CA ALA A 6 -3.39 6.32 14.50
C ALA A 6 -2.52 7.50 14.02
N CYS A 7 -2.45 8.59 14.78
CA CYS A 7 -1.78 9.83 14.32
C CYS A 7 -0.50 10.18 15.11
N GLY A 8 -0.14 9.42 16.16
CA GLY A 8 1.05 9.64 16.99
C GLY A 8 1.00 10.87 17.92
N LYS A 9 -0.04 11.70 17.83
CA LYS A 9 -0.22 12.90 18.66
C LYS A 9 -0.71 12.54 20.07
N PHE A 10 -0.40 13.38 21.06
CA PHE A 10 -0.84 13.18 22.43
C PHE A 10 -2.36 13.31 22.58
N LEU A 11 -2.95 12.46 23.42
CA LEU A 11 -4.37 12.51 23.76
C LEU A 11 -4.62 13.58 24.83
N SER A 12 -5.73 14.31 24.70
CA SER A 12 -6.18 15.24 25.75
C SER A 12 -6.66 14.45 26.97
N ALA A 13 -6.56 15.04 28.16
CA ALA A 13 -7.00 14.43 29.41
C ALA A 13 -8.50 14.05 29.40
N LYS A 14 -9.31 14.71 28.54
CA LYS A 14 -10.76 14.51 28.41
C LYS A 14 -11.21 13.37 27.49
N GLY A 15 -10.32 12.44 27.12
CA GLY A 15 -10.73 11.14 26.59
C GLY A 15 -10.31 10.85 25.16
N GLY A 16 -10.57 9.61 24.78
CA GLY A 16 -10.24 8.96 23.52
C GLY A 16 -10.72 7.50 23.57
N ALA A 17 -10.95 6.89 22.41
CA ALA A 17 -11.42 5.51 22.36
C ALA A 17 -10.30 4.54 22.75
N THR A 18 -10.67 3.52 23.52
CA THR A 18 -9.82 2.39 23.89
C THR A 18 -10.27 1.16 23.11
N CYS A 19 -9.33 0.32 22.72
CA CYS A 19 -9.67 -0.99 22.17
C CYS A 19 -10.40 -1.84 23.23
N GLY A 20 -11.44 -2.55 22.82
CA GLY A 20 -12.21 -3.49 23.64
C GLY A 20 -11.45 -4.78 23.99
N ASN A 21 -10.37 -5.07 23.27
CA ASN A 21 -9.50 -6.20 23.62
C ASN A 21 -8.70 -5.85 24.88
N PHE A 22 -8.91 -6.61 25.95
CA PHE A 22 -8.25 -6.40 27.24
C PHE A 22 -6.71 -6.46 27.17
N ALA A 23 -6.16 -7.23 26.22
CA ALA A 23 -4.71 -7.29 25.98
C ALA A 23 -4.16 -6.10 25.16
N CYS A 24 -5.03 -5.23 24.64
CA CYS A 24 -4.65 -4.09 23.81
C CYS A 24 -4.82 -2.78 24.58
N HIS A 25 -3.71 -2.09 24.86
CA HIS A 25 -3.72 -0.79 25.55
C HIS A 25 -3.70 0.42 24.60
N ASN A 26 -3.92 0.19 23.29
CA ASN A 26 -3.92 1.26 22.30
C ASN A 26 -5.10 2.21 22.50
N ARG A 27 -4.83 3.51 22.38
CA ARG A 27 -5.82 4.58 22.49
C ARG A 27 -5.83 5.42 21.22
N TYR A 28 -6.99 5.97 20.88
CA TYR A 28 -7.21 6.71 19.64
C TYR A 28 -7.97 8.02 19.91
N HIS A 29 -7.68 9.07 19.14
CA HIS A 29 -8.57 10.23 19.09
C HIS A 29 -9.87 9.81 18.42
N LEU A 30 -11.00 10.36 18.87
CA LEU A 30 -12.29 10.11 18.23
C LEU A 30 -12.29 10.54 16.76
N ALA A 31 -11.60 11.64 16.43
CA ALA A 31 -11.43 12.12 15.06
C ALA A 31 -10.52 11.24 14.18
N CYS A 32 -9.79 10.27 14.77
CA CYS A 32 -8.99 9.31 14.01
C CYS A 32 -9.73 7.99 13.77
N LEU A 33 -10.97 7.88 14.24
CA LEU A 33 -11.84 6.73 13.98
C LEU A 33 -12.67 6.98 12.72
N PRO A 34 -13.02 5.94 11.96
CA PRO A 34 -13.99 6.06 10.89
C PRO A 34 -15.36 6.50 11.44
N ASP A 35 -16.12 7.29 10.67
CA ASP A 35 -17.31 8.06 11.08
C ASP A 35 -18.53 7.26 11.58
N ALA A 36 -18.38 5.96 11.82
CA ALA A 36 -19.40 5.09 12.40
C ALA A 36 -18.84 4.11 13.45
N ALA A 37 -17.62 4.34 13.96
CA ALA A 37 -17.03 3.46 14.96
C ALA A 37 -17.83 3.56 16.27
N PRO A 38 -18.44 2.45 16.76
CA PRO A 38 -19.05 2.45 18.07
C PRO A 38 -17.99 2.81 19.12
N THR A 39 -18.30 3.72 20.03
CA THR A 39 -17.41 4.09 21.15
C THR A 39 -17.61 3.18 22.38
N GLY A 40 -18.34 2.07 22.21
CA GLY A 40 -18.57 1.06 23.24
C GLY A 40 -17.40 0.10 23.44
N SER A 41 -17.49 -0.72 24.48
CA SER A 41 -16.51 -1.76 24.85
C SER A 41 -16.25 -2.79 23.76
N ASP A 42 -17.11 -2.89 22.75
CA ASP A 42 -17.04 -3.91 21.70
C ASP A 42 -16.20 -3.46 20.50
N TRP A 43 -15.75 -2.21 20.49
CA TRP A 43 -14.93 -1.70 19.40
C TRP A 43 -13.50 -2.22 19.48
N LEU A 44 -13.05 -2.84 18.40
CA LEU A 44 -11.68 -3.32 18.24
C LEU A 44 -10.89 -2.39 17.33
N CYS A 45 -9.67 -2.06 17.74
CA CYS A 45 -8.76 -1.28 16.91
C CYS A 45 -8.43 -2.02 15.60
N PRO A 46 -8.01 -1.32 14.53
CA PRO A 46 -7.70 -1.95 13.24
C PRO A 46 -6.72 -3.12 13.33
N GLU A 47 -5.78 -3.04 14.28
CA GLU A 47 -4.78 -4.09 14.51
C GLU A 47 -5.33 -5.32 15.25
N CYS A 48 -6.23 -5.14 16.21
CA CYS A 48 -6.92 -6.27 16.84
C CYS A 48 -7.94 -6.89 15.89
N ARG A 49 -8.61 -6.06 15.09
CA ARG A 49 -9.59 -6.50 14.10
C ARG A 49 -8.96 -7.35 13.00
N SER A 50 -7.74 -7.04 12.58
CA SER A 50 -7.02 -7.82 11.57
C SER A 50 -6.49 -9.16 12.08
N ARG A 51 -6.31 -9.29 13.41
CA ARG A 51 -5.86 -10.53 14.09
C ARG A 51 -7.01 -11.49 14.43
N LEU A 52 -8.27 -11.06 14.32
CA LEU A 52 -9.40 -11.96 14.46
C LEU A 52 -9.37 -13.01 13.33
N PRO A 53 -9.68 -14.29 13.64
CA PRO A 53 -9.86 -15.30 12.62
C PRO A 53 -10.86 -14.79 11.57
N LYS A 54 -10.41 -14.69 10.32
CA LYS A 54 -11.30 -14.43 9.20
C LYS A 54 -12.17 -15.69 9.08
N GLY A 55 -13.48 -15.55 9.23
CA GLY A 55 -14.42 -16.68 9.22
C GLY A 55 -14.33 -17.53 7.95
N ASP A 56 -15.00 -18.69 7.98
CA ASP A 56 -14.98 -19.65 6.87
C ASP A 56 -15.31 -18.99 5.53
N ASN A 57 -14.34 -18.98 4.62
CA ASN A 57 -14.50 -18.53 3.23
C ASN A 57 -15.27 -19.57 2.39
N SER A 58 -16.16 -20.35 3.01
CA SER A 58 -17.01 -21.34 2.35
C SER A 58 -18.03 -20.72 1.39
N ALA A 59 -18.18 -19.38 1.40
CA ALA A 59 -19.06 -18.64 0.51
C ALA A 59 -18.34 -17.87 -0.62
N THR A 60 -17.02 -18.00 -0.80
CA THR A 60 -16.38 -17.44 -2.02
C THR A 60 -16.60 -18.37 -3.21
N PRO A 61 -17.41 -17.99 -4.22
CA PRO A 61 -17.62 -18.83 -5.38
C PRO A 61 -16.31 -18.90 -6.19
N VAL A 62 -15.78 -20.11 -6.35
CA VAL A 62 -14.72 -20.40 -7.31
C VAL A 62 -15.27 -20.11 -8.71
N ARG A 63 -14.64 -19.21 -9.46
CA ARG A 63 -15.07 -18.84 -10.82
C ARG A 63 -15.07 -20.07 -11.73
N GLY A 64 -16.27 -20.57 -12.04
CA GLY A 64 -16.51 -21.56 -13.07
C GLY A 64 -17.99 -21.62 -13.43
N LEU A 65 -18.33 -21.10 -14.62
CA LEU A 65 -19.60 -21.24 -15.36
C LEU A 65 -20.83 -20.48 -14.78
N GLY A 66 -21.38 -19.55 -15.57
CA GLY A 66 -22.52 -18.66 -15.22
C GLY A 66 -23.89 -19.37 -15.12
N PRO A 67 -25.06 -18.66 -15.07
CA PRO A 67 -25.36 -17.40 -15.76
C PRO A 67 -26.11 -16.30 -14.95
N VAL A 68 -26.20 -15.16 -15.63
CA VAL A 68 -26.91 -13.88 -15.42
C VAL A 68 -28.19 -13.90 -14.55
N THR A 69 -28.31 -12.96 -13.60
CA THR A 69 -29.36 -11.91 -13.52
C THR A 69 -29.05 -10.93 -12.37
N ALA A 70 -29.59 -9.71 -12.51
CA ALA A 70 -29.16 -8.45 -11.91
C ALA A 70 -29.54 -8.24 -10.43
N ALA A 71 -28.71 -7.49 -9.68
CA ALA A 71 -29.03 -6.10 -9.27
C ALA A 71 -27.95 -5.52 -8.32
N ALA A 72 -27.32 -4.44 -8.80
CA ALA A 72 -26.76 -3.24 -8.13
C ALA A 72 -26.18 -3.33 -6.70
N VAL A 73 -24.94 -2.84 -6.52
CA VAL A 73 -24.67 -1.51 -5.90
C VAL A 73 -23.37 -0.92 -6.48
N VAL A 74 -23.46 0.35 -6.84
CA VAL A 74 -22.45 1.27 -7.39
C VAL A 74 -21.47 1.74 -6.31
N ALA A 75 -20.16 1.81 -6.61
CA ALA A 75 -19.24 2.76 -5.96
C ALA A 75 -17.94 2.96 -6.77
N THR A 76 -17.74 4.17 -7.27
CA THR A 76 -16.47 4.86 -7.57
C THR A 76 -16.67 6.33 -7.16
N PRO A 77 -15.66 7.24 -7.14
CA PRO A 77 -14.20 7.10 -7.07
C PRO A 77 -13.52 8.03 -6.02
N ASP A 78 -12.19 7.90 -5.96
CA ASP A 78 -11.17 8.96 -5.73
C ASP A 78 -10.86 9.61 -4.36
N GLN A 79 -9.56 9.97 -4.30
CA GLN A 79 -8.77 10.77 -3.33
C GLN A 79 -8.03 10.00 -2.22
N ALA A 80 -6.75 10.25 -1.93
CA ALA A 80 -5.70 11.08 -2.53
C ALA A 80 -4.36 10.74 -1.84
N ALA A 81 -3.31 11.40 -2.34
CA ALA A 81 -2.08 11.77 -1.64
C ALA A 81 -0.86 10.87 -1.81
N ALA A 82 -0.09 11.29 -2.82
CA ALA A 82 1.34 11.11 -2.96
C ALA A 82 2.12 11.27 -1.64
N ASN A 83 3.07 10.37 -1.44
CA ASN A 83 4.38 10.74 -0.91
C ASN A 83 5.44 9.87 -1.58
N LYS A 84 6.15 10.48 -2.53
CA LYS A 84 7.41 9.96 -3.08
C LYS A 84 8.53 10.32 -2.11
N SER A 85 9.27 9.33 -1.64
CA SER A 85 10.64 9.52 -1.15
C SER A 85 11.43 8.24 -1.45
N PRO A 86 12.56 8.32 -2.15
CA PRO A 86 13.39 7.15 -2.41
C PRO A 86 14.18 6.79 -1.17
N VAL A 87 13.96 5.58 -0.62
CA VAL A 87 14.83 5.01 0.40
C VAL A 87 16.09 4.51 -0.30
N ARG A 88 17.18 5.27 -0.12
CA ARG A 88 18.50 4.97 -0.64
C ARG A 88 19.12 3.88 0.26
N VAL A 89 19.16 2.64 -0.22
CA VAL A 89 19.86 1.54 0.46
C VAL A 89 21.36 1.77 0.31
N THR A 90 22.01 2.24 1.38
CA THR A 90 23.47 2.27 1.46
C THR A 90 23.98 0.88 1.84
N HIS A 91 24.68 0.28 0.88
CA HIS A 91 25.44 -0.96 1.01
C HIS A 91 26.64 -0.69 1.94
N THR A 92 26.57 -1.10 3.20
CA THR A 92 27.76 -1.15 4.07
C THR A 92 28.44 -2.51 3.88
N GLN A 93 29.47 -2.54 3.03
CA GLN A 93 30.41 -3.65 2.98
C GLN A 93 31.24 -3.62 4.26
N ASN A 94 31.01 -4.57 5.16
CA ASN A 94 31.83 -4.74 6.35
C ASN A 94 33.02 -5.63 5.95
N ALA A 95 34.17 -5.00 5.70
CA ALA A 95 35.42 -5.68 5.42
C ALA A 95 35.96 -6.29 6.72
N LEU A 96 35.97 -7.62 6.78
CA LEU A 96 36.62 -8.38 7.84
C LEU A 96 38.13 -8.18 7.72
N SER A 97 38.69 -7.47 8.70
CA SER A 97 40.11 -7.21 8.87
C SER A 97 40.87 -8.51 9.20
N LYS A 98 41.88 -8.80 8.39
CA LYS A 98 42.99 -9.69 8.73
C LYS A 98 43.84 -8.99 9.80
N PHE A 99 43.99 -9.62 10.96
CA PHE A 99 45.12 -9.39 11.86
C PHE A 99 45.63 -10.75 12.32
N THR A 100 46.61 -11.25 11.58
CA THR A 100 47.61 -12.19 12.10
C THR A 100 48.81 -11.36 12.55
N ASP A 101 49.45 -11.82 13.61
CA ASP A 101 50.76 -11.42 14.12
C ASP A 101 50.76 -10.50 15.35
N SER A 102 51.05 -11.11 16.50
CA SER A 102 51.62 -10.47 17.67
C SER A 102 52.46 -11.51 18.41
N LYS A 103 53.68 -11.66 17.90
CA LYS A 103 54.95 -11.61 18.64
C LYS A 103 54.90 -11.86 20.15
N GLU A 104 55.61 -12.90 20.54
CA GLU A 104 55.97 -13.30 21.91
C GLU A 104 56.57 -12.16 22.74
N VAL A 105 56.22 -12.13 24.04
CA VAL A 105 56.96 -11.41 25.08
C VAL A 105 57.24 -12.38 26.25
N PRO A 106 58.44 -12.34 26.87
CA PRO A 106 58.91 -13.39 27.77
C PRO A 106 58.32 -13.32 29.18
N ARG A 107 58.17 -14.50 29.78
CA ARG A 107 57.92 -14.72 31.21
C ARG A 107 59.17 -14.43 32.04
N THR A 108 59.04 -13.60 33.06
CA THR A 108 59.88 -13.66 34.27
C THR A 108 58.97 -13.59 35.48
N GLY A 109 58.96 -14.67 36.25
CA GLY A 109 58.06 -14.89 37.38
C GLY A 109 58.51 -14.22 38.68
N SER A 110 57.56 -14.16 39.61
CA SER A 110 57.79 -14.31 41.06
C SER A 110 56.42 -14.58 41.70
N ASP A 111 56.25 -15.77 42.27
CA ASP A 111 55.16 -16.09 43.19
C ASP A 111 55.29 -15.24 44.47
N PRO A 112 54.20 -15.05 45.22
CA PRO A 112 53.97 -16.02 46.29
C PRO A 112 52.54 -16.53 46.34
N ALA A 113 52.45 -17.80 46.75
CA ALA A 113 51.28 -18.54 47.12
C ALA A 113 50.19 -17.71 47.82
N THR A 114 48.98 -17.79 47.27
CA THR A 114 47.74 -17.85 48.05
C THR A 114 46.85 -18.83 47.31
N ASP A 115 46.98 -20.11 47.65
CA ASP A 115 46.11 -21.20 47.21
C ASP A 115 44.72 -20.99 47.81
N GLY A 116 43.97 -20.04 47.24
CA GLY A 116 42.52 -20.07 47.27
C GLY A 116 42.07 -21.01 46.16
N GLU A 117 42.08 -22.32 46.43
CA GLU A 117 41.30 -23.27 45.65
C GLU A 117 39.91 -22.64 45.45
N PRO A 118 39.51 -22.30 44.21
CA PRO A 118 38.22 -21.69 43.99
C PRO A 118 37.19 -22.70 44.50
N SER A 119 36.41 -22.28 45.51
CA SER A 119 35.40 -23.14 46.13
C SER A 119 34.66 -23.92 45.04
N PRO A 120 34.47 -25.25 45.18
CA PRO A 120 33.87 -26.09 44.15
C PRO A 120 32.52 -25.52 43.67
N ASP A 121 31.81 -24.80 44.54
CA ASP A 121 30.57 -24.09 44.22
C ASP A 121 30.73 -23.01 43.13
N THR A 122 31.83 -22.25 43.14
CA THR A 122 32.10 -21.20 42.15
C THR A 122 32.47 -21.79 40.79
N GLN A 123 33.22 -22.90 40.77
CA GLN A 123 33.54 -23.62 39.53
C GLN A 123 32.29 -24.28 38.92
N LEU A 124 31.39 -24.80 39.75
CA LEU A 124 30.11 -25.36 39.31
C LEU A 124 29.20 -24.26 38.73
N SER A 125 29.09 -23.11 39.40
CA SER A 125 28.31 -21.95 38.91
C SER A 125 28.77 -21.49 37.52
N LEU A 126 30.09 -21.30 37.34
CA LEU A 126 30.65 -20.88 36.05
C LEU A 126 30.41 -21.93 34.95
N ARG A 127 30.50 -23.22 35.30
CA ARG A 127 30.24 -24.31 34.34
C ARG A 127 28.79 -24.30 33.87
N ASP A 128 27.86 -24.01 34.76
CA ASP A 128 26.44 -23.95 34.44
C ASP A 128 26.09 -22.67 33.67
N GLU A 129 26.70 -21.53 33.99
CA GLU A 129 26.59 -20.30 33.20
C GLU A 129 27.14 -20.49 31.77
N ILE A 130 28.28 -21.14 31.60
CA ILE A 130 28.84 -21.47 30.27
C ILE A 130 27.89 -22.40 29.49
N ARG A 131 27.21 -23.32 30.18
CA ARG A 131 26.20 -24.19 29.54
C ARG A 131 24.99 -23.40 29.10
N LEU A 132 24.50 -22.50 29.94
CA LEU A 132 23.36 -21.63 29.64
C LEU A 132 23.65 -20.71 28.46
N PHE A 133 24.81 -20.05 28.47
CA PHE A 133 25.24 -19.21 27.36
C PHE A 133 25.36 -19.99 26.05
N ARG A 134 25.83 -21.25 26.11
CA ARG A 134 25.88 -22.12 24.92
C ARG A 134 24.50 -22.54 24.41
N SER A 135 23.50 -22.70 25.28
CA SER A 135 22.11 -22.89 24.83
C SER A 135 21.56 -21.63 24.19
N GLU A 136 21.72 -20.47 24.81
CA GLU A 136 21.26 -19.19 24.24
C GLU A 136 21.90 -18.91 22.87
N LEU A 137 23.20 -19.15 22.72
CA LEU A 137 23.88 -19.03 21.42
C LEU A 137 23.40 -20.03 20.36
N ARG A 138 22.81 -21.17 20.76
CA ARG A 138 22.16 -22.10 19.83
C ARG A 138 20.80 -21.56 19.42
N GLU A 139 20.01 -21.09 20.37
CA GLU A 139 18.69 -20.49 20.13
C GLU A 139 18.80 -19.27 19.22
N VAL A 140 19.71 -18.34 19.49
CA VAL A 140 19.97 -17.18 18.61
C VAL A 140 20.39 -17.61 17.20
N ARG A 141 21.17 -18.69 17.07
CA ARG A 141 21.54 -19.24 15.75
C ARG A 141 20.35 -19.86 15.02
N ASP A 142 19.39 -20.41 15.75
CA ASP A 142 18.16 -20.97 15.19
C ASP A 142 17.21 -19.85 14.76
N GLU A 143 17.03 -18.82 15.58
CA GLU A 143 16.29 -17.60 15.24
C GLU A 143 16.90 -16.89 14.01
N MET A 144 18.23 -16.76 13.94
CA MET A 144 18.90 -16.17 12.77
C MET A 144 18.73 -17.03 11.50
N ARG A 145 18.54 -18.34 11.64
CA ARG A 145 18.20 -19.22 10.50
C ARG A 145 16.74 -19.06 10.08
N GLU A 146 15.83 -18.89 11.04
CA GLU A 146 14.43 -18.60 10.80
C GLU A 146 14.22 -17.26 10.11
N PHE A 147 14.82 -16.20 10.65
CA PHE A 147 14.79 -14.87 10.05
C PHE A 147 15.28 -14.87 8.61
N ARG A 148 16.35 -15.62 8.30
CA ARG A 148 16.84 -15.77 6.92
C ARG A 148 15.84 -16.51 6.02
N ARG A 149 15.13 -17.51 6.55
CA ARG A 149 14.03 -18.19 5.82
C ARG A 149 12.89 -17.23 5.53
N GLU A 150 12.45 -16.46 6.53
CA GLU A 150 11.39 -15.46 6.36
C GLU A 150 11.78 -14.37 5.36
N MET A 151 13.01 -13.86 5.43
CA MET A 151 13.53 -12.87 4.50
C MET A 151 13.58 -13.40 3.06
N ALA A 152 13.97 -14.67 2.87
CA ALA A 152 13.93 -15.32 1.58
C ALA A 152 12.48 -15.47 1.04
N GLY A 153 11.54 -15.83 1.91
CA GLY A 153 10.11 -15.88 1.57
C GLY A 153 9.54 -14.52 1.19
N LEU A 154 9.92 -13.46 1.92
CA LEU A 154 9.55 -12.08 1.61
C LEU A 154 10.10 -11.67 0.24
N HIS A 155 11.39 -11.94 -0.03
CA HIS A 155 12.01 -11.63 -1.31
C HIS A 155 11.31 -12.33 -2.49
N SER A 156 10.92 -13.59 -2.30
CA SER A 156 10.12 -14.32 -3.30
C SER A 156 8.75 -13.67 -3.54
N THR A 157 8.06 -13.27 -2.46
CA THR A 157 6.75 -12.59 -2.56
C THR A 157 6.87 -11.25 -3.27
N VAL A 158 7.92 -10.47 -2.95
CA VAL A 158 8.21 -9.20 -3.62
C VAL A 158 8.50 -9.43 -5.10
N GLY A 159 9.28 -10.46 -5.46
CA GLY A 159 9.53 -10.83 -6.86
C GLY A 159 8.24 -11.11 -7.64
N ILE A 160 7.33 -11.91 -7.07
CA ILE A 160 6.02 -12.18 -7.67
C ILE A 160 5.19 -10.90 -7.82
N CYS A 161 5.24 -10.00 -6.84
CA CYS A 161 4.55 -8.71 -6.93
C CYS A 161 5.11 -7.84 -8.05
N THR A 162 6.44 -7.78 -8.22
CA THR A 162 7.08 -7.05 -9.32
C THR A 162 6.64 -7.61 -10.67
N GLU A 163 6.67 -8.93 -10.87
CA GLU A 163 6.21 -9.56 -12.12
C GLU A 163 4.74 -9.23 -12.43
N ARG A 164 3.89 -9.21 -11.40
CA ARG A 164 2.48 -8.82 -11.56
C ARG A 164 2.32 -7.36 -11.95
N VAL A 165 3.15 -6.46 -11.41
CA VAL A 165 3.15 -5.04 -11.76
C VAL A 165 3.60 -4.88 -13.21
N ASP A 166 4.70 -5.52 -13.62
CA ASP A 166 5.19 -5.49 -15.01
C ASP A 166 4.12 -5.98 -15.99
N HIS A 167 3.40 -7.05 -15.64
CA HIS A 167 2.29 -7.54 -16.45
C HIS A 167 1.12 -6.55 -16.55
N LEU A 168 0.80 -5.83 -15.47
CA LEU A 168 -0.23 -4.79 -15.49
C LEU A 168 0.21 -3.59 -16.31
N GLU A 169 1.47 -3.17 -16.21
CA GLU A 169 2.06 -2.10 -17.02
C GLU A 169 1.97 -2.42 -18.52
N ALA A 170 2.38 -3.62 -18.93
CA ALA A 170 2.27 -4.07 -20.32
C ALA A 170 0.81 -4.11 -20.83
N ARG A 171 -0.14 -4.46 -19.96
CA ARG A 171 -1.57 -4.44 -20.31
C ARG A 171 -2.10 -3.01 -20.46
N ILE A 172 -1.67 -2.09 -19.60
CA ILE A 172 -2.04 -0.68 -19.69
C ILE A 172 -1.50 -0.10 -21.00
N GLU A 173 -0.23 -0.32 -21.31
CA GLU A 173 0.39 0.14 -22.56
C GLU A 173 -0.35 -0.41 -23.80
N ALA A 174 -0.76 -1.68 -23.78
CA ALA A 174 -1.54 -2.27 -24.86
C ALA A 174 -2.96 -1.67 -24.97
N LEU A 175 -3.58 -1.27 -23.86
CA LEU A 175 -4.87 -0.60 -23.86
C LEU A 175 -4.75 0.85 -24.36
N GLU A 176 -3.73 1.58 -23.91
CA GLU A 176 -3.44 2.94 -24.36
C GLU A 176 -3.12 2.99 -25.86
N SER A 177 -2.33 2.02 -26.34
CA SER A 177 -2.04 1.86 -27.78
C SER A 177 -3.29 1.54 -28.60
N LYS A 178 -4.23 0.75 -28.06
CA LYS A 178 -5.50 0.48 -28.72
C LYS A 178 -6.42 1.70 -28.69
N GLN A 179 -6.42 2.46 -27.60
CA GLN A 179 -7.27 3.65 -27.46
C GLN A 179 -6.83 4.78 -28.41
N SER A 180 -5.53 5.01 -28.55
CA SER A 180 -5.00 5.97 -29.53
C SER A 180 -5.36 5.59 -30.97
N VAL A 181 -5.50 4.29 -31.26
CA VAL A 181 -5.95 3.78 -32.57
C VAL A 181 -7.49 3.80 -32.70
N ALA A 182 -8.23 3.55 -31.62
CA ALA A 182 -9.70 3.42 -31.63
C ALA A 182 -10.43 4.76 -31.60
N MET A 183 -9.79 5.83 -31.13
CA MET A 183 -10.24 7.22 -31.26
C MET A 183 -9.45 7.89 -32.38
N PRO A 184 -9.69 7.59 -33.67
CA PRO A 184 -9.13 8.42 -34.71
C PRO A 184 -9.82 9.77 -34.58
N ASP A 185 -9.07 10.81 -34.20
CA ASP A 185 -9.50 12.20 -34.36
C ASP A 185 -10.15 12.42 -35.73
N GLY A 186 -9.72 11.67 -36.75
CA GLY A 186 -10.34 11.63 -38.07
C GLY A 186 -11.84 11.33 -38.09
N LYS A 187 -12.38 10.42 -37.27
CA LYS A 187 -13.84 10.16 -37.23
C LYS A 187 -14.61 11.27 -36.54
N VAL A 188 -14.04 11.85 -35.48
CA VAL A 188 -14.63 12.99 -34.77
C VAL A 188 -14.64 14.21 -35.69
N LEU A 189 -13.51 14.51 -36.34
CA LEU A 189 -13.39 15.56 -37.35
C LEU A 189 -14.33 15.34 -38.54
N GLN A 190 -14.49 14.09 -39.02
CA GLN A 190 -15.46 13.76 -40.07
C GLN A 190 -16.90 14.04 -39.64
N LEU A 191 -17.26 13.67 -38.41
CA LEU A 191 -18.59 13.95 -37.85
C LEU A 191 -18.80 15.45 -37.65
N GLU A 192 -17.81 16.18 -37.15
CA GLU A 192 -17.86 17.63 -36.97
C GLU A 192 -18.01 18.36 -38.31
N ASN A 193 -17.26 17.92 -39.33
CA ASN A 193 -17.40 18.44 -40.69
C ASN A 193 -18.78 18.17 -41.27
N LEU A 194 -19.30 16.94 -41.11
CA LEU A 194 -20.65 16.58 -41.57
C LEU A 194 -21.72 17.40 -40.85
N VAL A 195 -21.62 17.56 -39.53
CA VAL A 195 -22.55 18.38 -38.75
C VAL A 195 -22.48 19.84 -39.19
N SER A 196 -21.29 20.37 -39.46
CA SER A 196 -21.11 21.74 -39.95
C SER A 196 -21.73 21.92 -41.34
N GLN A 197 -21.55 20.95 -42.23
CA GLN A 197 -22.17 20.95 -43.56
C GLN A 197 -23.70 20.91 -43.47
N LEU A 198 -24.25 19.98 -42.68
CA LEU A 198 -25.70 19.85 -42.51
C LEU A 198 -26.33 21.11 -41.90
N ARG A 199 -25.61 21.81 -41.01
CA ARG A 199 -26.06 23.10 -40.47
C ARG A 199 -26.15 24.19 -41.55
N LEU A 200 -25.18 24.24 -42.47
CA LEU A 200 -25.22 25.18 -43.60
C LEU A 200 -26.40 24.85 -44.53
N GLU A 201 -26.58 23.58 -44.90
CA GLU A 201 -27.68 23.15 -45.77
C GLU A 201 -29.07 23.45 -45.17
N LEU A 202 -29.22 23.27 -43.85
CA LEU A 202 -30.46 23.65 -43.15
C LEU A 202 -30.69 25.16 -43.19
N ASN A 203 -29.67 25.95 -42.90
CA ASN A 203 -29.79 27.41 -42.91
C ASN A 203 -30.11 27.95 -44.31
N ASP A 204 -29.51 27.38 -45.36
CA ASP A 204 -29.81 27.74 -46.75
C ASP A 204 -31.26 27.39 -47.11
N ARG A 205 -31.74 26.19 -46.75
CA ARG A 205 -33.16 25.83 -46.95
C ARG A 205 -34.12 26.73 -46.18
N GLU A 206 -33.78 27.12 -44.96
CA GLU A 206 -34.60 28.05 -44.17
C GLU A 206 -34.68 29.42 -44.85
N GLN A 207 -33.57 29.93 -45.38
CA GLN A 207 -33.54 31.19 -46.12
C GLN A 207 -34.32 31.11 -47.44
N ASP A 208 -34.26 29.98 -48.15
CA ASP A 208 -35.02 29.74 -49.38
C ASP A 208 -36.53 29.66 -49.10
N LEU A 209 -36.94 28.93 -48.06
CA LEU A 209 -38.34 28.85 -47.63
C LEU A 209 -38.87 30.23 -47.25
N PHE A 210 -38.10 31.00 -46.47
CA PHE A 210 -38.46 32.36 -46.11
C PHE A 210 -38.59 33.27 -47.34
N SER A 211 -37.69 33.12 -48.32
CA SER A 211 -37.77 33.86 -49.58
C SER A 211 -39.03 33.51 -50.38
N SER A 212 -39.39 32.22 -50.44
CA SER A 212 -40.62 31.75 -51.09
C SER A 212 -41.86 32.30 -50.40
N ASP A 213 -41.89 32.30 -49.06
CA ASP A 213 -42.99 32.85 -48.27
C ASP A 213 -43.19 34.36 -48.52
N LEU A 214 -42.10 35.12 -48.60
CA LEU A 214 -42.16 36.55 -48.94
C LEU A 214 -42.72 36.81 -50.34
N GLU A 215 -42.37 35.96 -51.31
CA GLU A 215 -42.86 36.04 -52.69
C GLU A 215 -44.35 35.74 -52.78
N ILE A 216 -44.82 34.69 -52.09
CA ILE A 216 -46.24 34.34 -52.01
C ILE A 216 -47.05 35.44 -51.33
N ALA A 217 -46.50 36.04 -50.26
CA ALA A 217 -47.13 37.14 -49.54
C ALA A 217 -47.13 38.48 -50.31
N ASN A 218 -46.49 38.55 -51.50
CA ASN A 218 -46.30 39.79 -52.27
C ASN A 218 -45.68 40.93 -51.44
N ILE A 219 -44.80 40.59 -50.49
CA ILE A 219 -44.08 41.59 -49.69
C ILE A 219 -42.84 42.00 -50.48
N PRO A 220 -42.75 43.25 -51.00
CA PRO A 220 -41.56 43.68 -51.70
C PRO A 220 -40.36 43.70 -50.73
N ARG A 221 -39.26 43.04 -51.12
CA ARG A 221 -38.04 42.85 -50.32
C ARG A 221 -37.44 44.15 -49.74
N SER A 222 -37.86 45.33 -50.22
CA SER A 222 -37.48 46.65 -49.71
C SER A 222 -38.10 47.02 -48.35
N ARG A 223 -39.12 46.31 -47.85
CA ARG A 223 -39.80 46.62 -46.57
C ARG A 223 -39.35 45.79 -45.36
N VAL A 224 -38.41 44.85 -45.51
CA VAL A 224 -38.00 43.90 -44.45
C VAL A 224 -36.81 44.43 -43.60
N ARG A 225 -36.23 45.59 -43.95
CA ARG A 225 -35.20 46.27 -43.14
C ARG A 225 -35.79 47.44 -42.36
N THR A 226 -36.42 47.16 -41.23
CA THR A 226 -36.61 48.10 -40.09
C THR A 226 -36.70 47.30 -38.81
#